data_AF-A0A1G3ZQ75-F1
#
_entry.id   AF-A0A1G3ZQ75-F1
#
_cell.length_a   1.000
_cell.length_b   1.000
_cell.length_c   1.000
_cell.angle_alpha   90.00
_cell.angle_beta   90.00
_cell.angle_gamma   90.00
#
_symmetry.space_group_name_H-M   'P 1'
#
loop_
_entity.id
_entity.type
_entity.pdbx_description
1 polymer ?
#
loop_
_entity_poly.entity_id
_entity_poly.type
_entity_poly.pdbx_seq_one_letter_code
_entity_poly.pdbx_strand_id
1 'polypeptide(L)'
;MCIAIYKPAGEIISREVLETCFDNNDDGAGFMFSENRKLILYKGFFDFSSFYSVYKEHENKSCVIHFRIKTHGKINEENCHPFTVTPALAFVHNGVISGYGNTEYNDTYMFNEHILKGLIKQGGKKLLFSGIIKELIEKAIGYSKLIFMDASGEVEIFNERLGEWHTGVWYSNTSHKPKVVNYHHKYGSEKFMNWATYEHIVPPAKSKPIVSSIEKYFIKKPDYEMDVWDEDWVKINNNCRGLLKGTIAFVEKVHGTGFCDLAFPDGSTIKQFPGRFLDHLDWETDEEVLLLENFE
;
A
#
# COMPACT_ATOMS: atom_id res chain seq x y z
N MET A 1 11.58 -7.40 3.99
CA MET A 1 11.26 -6.60 5.18
C MET A 1 9.81 -6.89 5.50
N CYS A 2 9.45 -7.09 6.77
CA CYS A 2 8.08 -7.48 7.16
C CYS A 2 7.03 -6.57 6.52
N ILE A 3 5.81 -7.07 6.35
CA ILE A 3 4.69 -6.25 5.87
C ILE A 3 3.68 -6.15 7.00
N ALA A 4 3.70 -5.01 7.71
CA ALA A 4 2.61 -4.55 8.55
C ALA A 4 1.61 -3.74 7.71
N ILE A 5 0.32 -3.96 7.94
CA ILE A 5 -0.80 -3.34 7.21
C ILE A 5 -1.85 -2.84 8.22
N TYR A 6 -2.41 -1.65 8.02
CA TYR A 6 -3.67 -1.24 8.63
C TYR A 6 -4.74 -1.14 7.56
N LYS A 7 -5.83 -1.90 7.74
CA LYS A 7 -6.98 -1.95 6.85
C LYS A 7 -8.22 -1.46 7.61
N PRO A 8 -8.76 -0.27 7.30
CA PRO A 8 -10.01 0.22 7.88
C PRO A 8 -11.20 -0.74 7.67
N ALA A 9 -12.31 -0.48 8.37
CA ALA A 9 -13.55 -1.23 8.14
C ALA A 9 -14.15 -0.92 6.76
N GLY A 10 -14.81 -1.89 6.13
CA GLY A 10 -15.34 -1.77 4.77
C GLY A 10 -14.31 -2.03 3.66
N GLU A 11 -13.05 -1.62 3.86
CA GLU A 11 -11.97 -1.85 2.88
C GLU A 11 -11.66 -3.34 2.69
N ILE A 12 -11.35 -3.75 1.45
CA ILE A 12 -11.05 -5.14 1.09
C ILE A 12 -9.70 -5.23 0.38
N ILE A 13 -8.76 -5.96 0.98
CA ILE A 13 -7.50 -6.34 0.32
C ILE A 13 -7.76 -7.62 -0.49
N SER A 14 -7.36 -7.65 -1.76
CA SER A 14 -7.51 -8.84 -2.59
C SER A 14 -6.70 -10.03 -2.04
N ARG A 15 -7.14 -11.26 -2.38
CA ARG A 15 -6.41 -12.47 -1.97
C ARG A 15 -4.99 -12.44 -2.52
N GLU A 16 -4.83 -11.97 -3.74
CA GLU A 16 -3.58 -11.95 -4.51
C GLU A 16 -2.55 -11.00 -3.88
N VAL A 17 -2.97 -9.87 -3.30
CA VAL A 17 -2.09 -8.97 -2.52
C VAL A 17 -1.72 -9.61 -1.18
N LEU A 18 -2.66 -10.24 -0.47
CA LEU A 18 -2.36 -10.94 0.79
C LEU A 18 -1.43 -12.15 0.57
N GLU A 19 -1.61 -12.89 -0.52
CA GLU A 19 -0.77 -14.02 -0.94
C GLU A 19 0.63 -13.51 -1.33
N THR A 20 0.73 -12.41 -2.09
CA THR A 20 2.00 -11.71 -2.37
C THR A 20 2.71 -11.24 -1.09
N CYS A 21 1.96 -10.77 -0.09
CA CYS A 21 2.55 -10.35 1.19
C CYS A 21 3.13 -11.53 1.98
N PHE A 22 2.44 -12.67 1.96
CA PHE A 22 2.87 -13.93 2.59
C PHE A 22 4.07 -14.55 1.87
N ASP A 23 4.04 -14.66 0.54
CA ASP A 23 5.13 -15.21 -0.28
C ASP A 23 6.44 -14.40 -0.20
N ASN A 24 6.37 -13.16 0.28
CA ASN A 24 7.52 -12.31 0.57
C ASN A 24 8.01 -12.40 2.03
N ASN A 25 7.21 -12.99 2.94
CA ASN A 25 7.37 -12.96 4.39
C ASN A 25 6.67 -14.17 5.06
N ASP A 26 7.20 -15.36 4.86
CA ASP A 26 6.61 -16.66 5.26
C ASP A 26 7.01 -17.14 6.67
N ASP A 27 7.91 -16.43 7.38
CA ASP A 27 8.31 -16.71 8.78
C ASP A 27 7.20 -16.41 9.83
N GLY A 28 5.94 -16.33 9.40
CA GLY A 28 4.74 -16.29 10.23
C GLY A 28 3.81 -15.10 9.97
N ALA A 29 2.52 -15.37 9.80
CA ALA A 29 1.48 -14.36 9.68
C ALA A 29 0.58 -14.26 10.94
N GLY A 30 -0.09 -13.12 11.06
CA GLY A 30 -1.09 -12.85 12.10
C GLY A 30 -1.83 -11.54 11.88
N PHE A 31 -2.96 -11.35 12.56
CA PHE A 31 -3.77 -10.15 12.50
C PHE A 31 -4.55 -9.90 13.82
N MET A 32 -5.05 -8.69 13.99
CA MET A 32 -5.95 -8.31 15.09
C MET A 32 -7.07 -7.38 14.63
N PHE A 33 -8.20 -7.44 15.35
CA PHE A 33 -9.34 -6.54 15.17
C PHE A 33 -10.06 -6.31 16.51
N SER A 34 -10.84 -5.24 16.60
CA SER A 34 -11.76 -5.01 17.72
C SER A 34 -13.14 -5.60 17.43
N GLU A 35 -13.75 -6.24 18.42
CA GLU A 35 -15.14 -6.67 18.38
C GLU A 35 -15.76 -6.63 19.78
N ASN A 36 -16.98 -6.09 19.91
CA ASN A 36 -17.75 -6.05 21.18
C ASN A 36 -16.98 -5.45 22.38
N ARG A 37 -16.11 -4.46 22.11
CA ARG A 37 -15.16 -3.84 23.05
C ARG A 37 -14.10 -4.79 23.63
N LYS A 38 -13.66 -5.76 22.82
CA LYS A 38 -12.54 -6.67 23.07
C LYS A 38 -11.60 -6.65 21.88
N LEU A 39 -10.29 -6.77 22.15
CA LEU A 39 -9.29 -6.94 21.11
C LEU A 39 -9.08 -8.44 20.87
N ILE A 40 -9.24 -8.89 19.62
CA ILE A 40 -9.08 -10.29 19.22
C ILE A 40 -7.83 -10.38 18.34
N LEU A 41 -6.99 -11.38 18.63
CA LEU A 41 -5.71 -11.62 17.96
C LEU A 41 -5.68 -13.05 17.41
N TYR A 42 -5.20 -13.22 16.18
CA TYR A 42 -4.83 -14.50 15.58
C TYR A 42 -3.40 -14.42 15.06
N LYS A 43 -2.56 -15.42 15.34
CA LYS A 43 -1.15 -15.44 14.90
C LYS A 43 -0.56 -16.84 14.90
N GLY A 44 0.61 -17.00 14.31
CA GLY A 44 1.29 -18.30 14.19
C GLY A 44 0.84 -19.10 12.98
N PHE A 45 0.30 -18.43 11.95
CA PHE A 45 0.02 -19.06 10.67
C PHE A 45 1.32 -19.19 9.87
N PHE A 46 1.72 -20.42 9.53
CA PHE A 46 2.93 -20.73 8.75
C PHE A 46 2.60 -21.26 7.35
N ASP A 47 1.34 -21.11 6.93
CA ASP A 47 0.88 -21.29 5.56
C ASP A 47 -0.20 -20.24 5.24
N PHE A 48 -0.30 -19.84 3.97
CA PHE A 48 -1.25 -18.80 3.57
C PHE A 48 -2.72 -19.26 3.69
N SER A 49 -3.01 -20.55 3.57
CA SER A 49 -4.39 -21.07 3.57
C SER A 49 -5.04 -21.01 4.95
N SER A 50 -4.29 -21.34 6.01
CA SER A 50 -4.74 -21.20 7.40
C SER A 50 -4.88 -19.73 7.84
N PHE A 51 -3.98 -18.85 7.39
CA PHE A 51 -4.15 -17.40 7.57
C PHE A 51 -5.41 -16.90 6.85
N TYR A 52 -5.53 -17.17 5.56
CA TYR A 52 -6.55 -16.56 4.70
C TYR A 52 -7.95 -17.04 5.04
N SER A 53 -8.15 -18.31 5.40
CA SER A 53 -9.45 -18.83 5.83
C SER A 53 -9.99 -18.10 7.07
N VAL A 54 -9.18 -17.97 8.13
CA VAL A 54 -9.58 -17.27 9.37
C VAL A 54 -9.68 -15.75 9.16
N TYR A 55 -8.81 -15.16 8.32
CA TYR A 55 -8.93 -13.75 7.94
C TYR A 55 -10.22 -13.46 7.15
N LYS A 56 -10.64 -14.35 6.24
CA LYS A 56 -11.80 -14.16 5.36
C LYS A 56 -13.11 -14.00 6.14
N GLU A 57 -13.26 -14.70 7.27
CA GLU A 57 -14.41 -14.54 8.18
C GLU A 57 -14.50 -13.13 8.81
N HIS A 58 -13.44 -12.34 8.72
CA HIS A 58 -13.27 -11.06 9.42
C HIS A 58 -12.86 -9.90 8.49
N GLU A 59 -12.78 -10.12 7.18
CA GLU A 59 -12.23 -9.15 6.21
C GLU A 59 -12.94 -7.79 6.21
N ASN A 60 -14.25 -7.74 6.51
CA ASN A 60 -15.04 -6.51 6.52
C ASN A 60 -14.75 -5.61 7.73
N LYS A 61 -14.09 -6.14 8.77
CA LYS A 61 -13.76 -5.41 10.02
C LYS A 61 -12.57 -4.47 9.81
N SER A 62 -12.40 -3.52 10.73
CA SER A 62 -11.12 -2.81 10.88
C SER A 62 -10.07 -3.78 11.43
N CYS A 63 -8.98 -3.97 10.70
CA CYS A 63 -7.97 -5.00 10.95
C CYS A 63 -6.56 -4.44 10.85
N VAL A 64 -5.67 -4.94 11.70
CA VAL A 64 -4.22 -4.73 11.58
C VAL A 64 -3.56 -6.09 11.32
N ILE A 65 -2.84 -6.20 10.22
CA ILE A 65 -2.29 -7.46 9.67
C ILE A 65 -0.76 -7.38 9.69
N HIS A 66 -0.08 -8.51 9.87
CA HIS A 66 1.37 -8.59 9.77
C HIS A 66 1.85 -9.92 9.17
N PHE A 67 2.72 -9.81 8.17
CA PHE A 67 3.48 -10.92 7.58
C PHE A 67 4.96 -10.76 7.94
N ARG A 68 5.55 -11.76 8.59
CA ARG A 68 6.90 -11.71 9.17
C ARG A 68 7.94 -12.32 8.26
N ILE A 69 9.06 -11.63 8.09
CA ILE A 69 10.33 -12.23 7.68
C ILE A 69 11.31 -12.16 8.86
N LYS A 70 12.02 -13.24 9.13
CA LYS A 70 12.86 -13.38 10.32
C LYS A 70 14.18 -12.63 10.16
N THR A 71 14.34 -11.58 10.96
CA THR A 71 15.65 -10.98 11.27
C THR A 71 16.26 -11.61 12.52
N HIS A 72 15.49 -11.69 13.61
CA HIS A 72 15.88 -12.23 14.91
C HIS A 72 14.77 -13.11 15.52
N GLY A 73 15.12 -13.84 16.58
CA GLY A 73 14.26 -14.82 17.23
C GLY A 73 14.04 -16.12 16.45
N LYS A 74 13.26 -17.03 17.03
CA LYS A 74 12.84 -18.29 16.40
C LYS A 74 11.74 -18.10 15.37
N ILE A 75 11.44 -19.14 14.59
CA ILE A 75 10.24 -19.23 13.77
C ILE A 75 9.23 -20.01 14.60
N ASN A 76 8.38 -19.31 15.34
CA ASN A 76 7.34 -19.86 16.20
C ASN A 76 6.27 -18.79 16.49
N GLU A 77 5.10 -19.23 16.97
CA GLU A 77 3.95 -18.37 17.28
C GLU A 77 4.31 -17.23 18.26
N GLU A 78 5.14 -17.51 19.26
CA GLU A 78 5.62 -16.54 20.23
C GLU A 78 6.25 -15.31 19.56
N ASN A 79 7.07 -15.53 18.53
CA ASN A 79 7.74 -14.51 17.72
C ASN A 79 6.91 -13.95 16.56
N CYS A 80 5.70 -14.47 16.33
CA CYS A 80 4.77 -13.87 15.37
C CYS A 80 4.09 -12.65 16.00
N HIS A 81 3.85 -11.62 15.21
CA HIS A 81 2.96 -10.52 15.55
C HIS A 81 1.49 -10.96 15.38
N PRO A 82 0.50 -10.32 16.03
CA PRO A 82 0.62 -9.18 16.93
C PRO A 82 1.18 -9.50 18.32
N PHE A 83 1.62 -8.46 19.02
CA PHE A 83 2.13 -8.52 20.40
C PHE A 83 1.21 -7.78 21.38
N THR A 84 0.79 -8.47 22.42
CA THR A 84 -0.08 -7.94 23.47
C THR A 84 0.71 -7.06 24.43
N VAL A 85 0.36 -5.77 24.52
CA VAL A 85 0.86 -4.86 25.57
C VAL A 85 -0.03 -5.01 26.82
N THR A 86 -1.35 -5.05 26.62
CA THR A 86 -2.37 -5.39 27.63
C THR A 86 -3.52 -6.16 26.96
N PRO A 87 -4.43 -6.81 27.73
CA PRO A 87 -5.63 -7.43 27.15
C PRO A 87 -6.56 -6.51 26.35
N ALA A 88 -6.34 -5.19 26.38
CA ALA A 88 -7.08 -4.20 25.63
C ALA A 88 -6.21 -3.35 24.67
N LEU A 89 -4.93 -3.71 24.46
CA LEU A 89 -4.00 -3.00 23.58
C LEU A 89 -2.92 -3.94 23.06
N ALA A 90 -2.83 -4.10 21.74
CA ALA A 90 -1.78 -4.86 21.07
C ALA A 90 -1.21 -4.06 19.89
N PHE A 91 -0.09 -4.52 19.33
CA PHE A 91 0.57 -3.85 18.22
C PHE A 91 1.27 -4.82 17.27
N VAL A 92 1.54 -4.35 16.06
CA VAL A 92 2.50 -4.96 15.12
C VAL A 92 3.65 -3.99 14.87
N HIS A 93 4.81 -4.50 14.44
CA HIS A 93 6.01 -3.72 14.18
C HIS A 93 6.65 -4.14 12.87
N ASN A 94 7.02 -3.18 12.03
CA ASN A 94 7.89 -3.43 10.88
C ASN A 94 9.15 -2.56 10.95
N GLY A 95 10.32 -3.20 10.93
CA GLY A 95 11.62 -2.55 10.97
C GLY A 95 12.64 -3.38 11.74
N VAL A 96 13.58 -2.71 12.42
CA VAL A 96 14.48 -3.31 13.40
C VAL A 96 14.71 -2.30 14.53
N ILE A 97 14.39 -2.69 15.77
CA ILE A 97 14.61 -1.86 16.96
C ILE A 97 16.00 -2.15 17.54
N SER A 98 16.98 -1.32 17.18
CA SER A 98 18.37 -1.45 17.61
C SER A 98 18.53 -1.62 19.13
N GLY A 99 19.31 -2.62 19.54
CA GLY A 99 19.55 -2.96 20.95
C GLY A 99 18.55 -3.97 21.55
N TYR A 100 17.58 -4.44 20.77
CA TYR A 100 16.60 -5.45 21.17
C TYR A 100 16.68 -6.69 20.26
N GLY A 101 16.22 -7.84 20.77
CA GLY A 101 16.25 -9.13 20.07
C GLY A 101 17.47 -9.99 20.41
N ASN A 102 17.32 -11.30 20.23
CA ASN A 102 18.37 -12.31 20.39
C ASN A 102 18.05 -13.57 19.54
N THR A 103 18.63 -14.73 19.87
CA THR A 103 18.40 -15.99 19.14
C THR A 103 17.01 -16.60 19.40
N GLU A 104 16.44 -16.36 20.58
CA GLU A 104 15.16 -16.89 21.03
C GLU A 104 14.01 -15.95 20.66
N TYR A 105 14.15 -14.67 21.03
CA TYR A 105 13.12 -13.64 20.89
C TYR A 105 13.51 -12.57 19.87
N ASN A 106 12.54 -12.10 19.11
CA ASN A 106 12.69 -10.96 18.22
C ASN A 106 12.80 -9.64 19.01
N ASP A 107 13.18 -8.59 18.30
CA ASP A 107 13.31 -7.23 18.82
C ASP A 107 11.99 -6.65 19.35
N THR A 108 10.89 -6.93 18.65
CA THR A 108 9.54 -6.46 18.98
C THR A 108 9.08 -6.96 20.35
N TYR A 109 9.30 -8.25 20.63
CA TYR A 109 8.99 -8.89 21.90
C TYR A 109 9.79 -8.24 23.04
N MET A 110 11.11 -8.12 22.88
CA MET A 110 11.96 -7.52 23.93
C MET A 110 11.63 -6.04 24.16
N PHE A 111 11.31 -5.29 23.11
CA PHE A 111 10.86 -3.90 23.24
C PHE A 111 9.49 -3.79 23.95
N ASN A 112 8.57 -4.73 23.69
CA ASN A 112 7.29 -4.81 24.40
C ASN A 112 7.47 -5.04 25.91
N GLU A 113 8.24 -6.06 26.28
CA GLU A 113 8.45 -6.42 27.69
C GLU A 113 9.25 -5.36 28.45
N HIS A 114 10.28 -4.77 27.84
CA HIS A 114 11.17 -3.82 28.52
C HIS A 114 10.64 -2.38 28.54
N ILE A 115 9.98 -1.93 27.45
CA ILE A 115 9.58 -0.52 27.28
C ILE A 115 8.06 -0.34 27.32
N LEU A 116 7.31 -0.95 26.39
CA LEU A 116 5.88 -0.62 26.20
C LEU A 116 5.04 -1.01 27.43
N LYS A 117 5.21 -2.21 27.96
CA LYS A 117 4.55 -2.64 29.22
C LYS A 117 4.98 -1.78 30.41
N GLY A 118 6.22 -1.30 30.44
CA GLY A 118 6.72 -0.34 31.42
C GLY A 118 5.97 1.00 31.36
N LEU A 119 5.89 1.61 30.18
CA LEU A 119 5.19 2.88 29.96
C LEU A 119 3.69 2.78 30.31
N ILE A 120 3.02 1.72 29.86
CA ILE A 120 1.61 1.48 30.19
C ILE A 120 1.42 1.30 31.71
N LYS A 121 2.33 0.63 32.42
CA LYS A 121 2.27 0.49 33.89
C LYS A 121 2.44 1.83 34.62
N GLN A 122 3.16 2.80 34.06
CA GLN A 122 3.40 4.10 34.68
C GLN A 122 2.31 5.15 34.38
N GLY A 123 1.69 5.13 33.20
CA GLY A 123 0.70 6.15 32.81
C GLY A 123 -0.39 5.72 31.81
N GLY A 124 -0.53 4.42 31.54
CA GLY A 124 -1.57 3.86 30.68
C GLY A 124 -1.49 4.29 29.21
N LYS A 125 -2.54 3.97 28.44
CA LYS A 125 -2.70 4.32 27.01
C LYS A 125 -2.42 5.81 26.76
N LYS A 126 -2.91 6.69 27.64
CA LYS A 126 -2.76 8.15 27.53
C LYS A 126 -1.31 8.62 27.60
N LEU A 127 -0.43 7.96 28.37
CA LEU A 127 0.99 8.31 28.37
C LEU A 127 1.66 7.86 27.06
N LEU A 128 1.42 6.61 26.64
CA LEU A 128 2.01 6.04 25.43
C LEU A 128 1.69 6.88 24.17
N PHE A 129 0.44 7.34 24.03
CA PHE A 129 -0.02 8.15 22.90
C PHE A 129 -0.01 9.66 23.19
N SER A 130 0.72 10.11 24.21
CA SER A 130 1.04 11.54 24.35
C SER A 130 2.12 11.92 23.33
N GLY A 131 1.99 13.09 22.69
CA GLY A 131 2.86 13.49 21.58
C GLY A 131 4.36 13.42 21.89
N ILE A 132 4.77 13.78 23.12
CA ILE A 132 6.16 13.71 23.57
C ILE A 132 6.66 12.26 23.63
N ILE A 133 5.84 11.32 24.11
CA ILE A 133 6.22 9.90 24.19
C ILE A 133 6.18 9.25 22.79
N LYS A 134 5.21 9.62 21.93
CA LYS A 134 5.21 9.22 20.52
C LYS A 134 6.48 9.67 19.81
N GLU A 135 6.85 10.95 19.93
CA GLU A 135 8.07 11.52 19.33
C GLU A 135 9.35 10.84 19.83
N LEU A 136 9.45 10.57 21.14
CA LEU A 136 10.60 9.87 21.73
C LEU A 136 10.70 8.41 21.25
N ILE A 137 9.58 7.71 21.10
CA ILE A 137 9.55 6.34 20.56
C ILE A 137 9.89 6.34 19.06
N GLU A 138 9.28 7.22 18.26
CA GLU A 138 9.60 7.35 16.83
C GLU A 138 11.09 7.62 16.59
N LYS A 139 11.71 8.49 17.40
CA LYS A 139 13.15 8.73 17.39
C LYS A 139 13.97 7.50 17.80
N ALA A 140 13.51 6.71 18.75
CA ALA A 140 14.21 5.51 19.22
C ALA A 140 14.12 4.32 18.25
N ILE A 141 13.00 4.16 17.52
CA ILE A 141 12.79 3.08 16.55
C ILE A 141 13.27 3.43 15.12
N GLY A 142 13.61 4.71 14.87
CA GLY A 142 14.20 5.18 13.62
C GLY A 142 13.23 5.10 12.44
N TYR A 143 13.59 4.32 11.41
CA TYR A 143 12.75 4.11 10.22
C TYR A 143 11.67 3.03 10.40
N SER A 144 11.64 2.39 11.56
CA SER A 144 10.66 1.35 11.90
C SER A 144 9.29 1.95 12.20
N LYS A 145 8.22 1.17 11.98
CA LYS A 145 6.83 1.58 12.23
C LYS A 145 6.18 0.68 13.25
N LEU A 146 5.29 1.25 14.06
CA LEU A 146 4.40 0.49 14.96
C LEU A 146 2.96 0.82 14.58
N ILE A 147 2.10 -0.20 14.45
CA ILE A 147 0.65 -0.01 14.37
C ILE A 147 0.07 -0.55 15.66
N PHE A 148 -0.52 0.31 16.48
CA PHE A 148 -1.27 -0.09 17.66
C PHE A 148 -2.76 -0.21 17.31
N MET A 149 -3.45 -1.18 17.90
CA MET A 149 -4.92 -1.21 17.96
C MET A 149 -5.35 -1.51 19.39
N ASP A 150 -6.39 -0.81 19.85
CA ASP A 150 -6.98 -1.04 21.17
C ASP A 150 -8.35 -1.73 21.09
N ALA A 151 -8.88 -2.17 22.25
CA ALA A 151 -10.15 -2.88 22.33
C ALA A 151 -11.39 -2.03 21.97
N SER A 152 -11.28 -0.73 21.69
CA SER A 152 -12.38 0.04 21.09
C SER A 152 -12.36 -0.03 19.56
N GLY A 153 -11.21 -0.32 18.96
CA GLY A 153 -10.98 -0.27 17.51
C GLY A 153 -10.23 0.98 17.05
N GLU A 154 -9.86 1.88 17.97
CA GLU A 154 -8.93 2.98 17.68
C GLU A 154 -7.56 2.41 17.27
N VAL A 155 -7.01 2.96 16.19
CA VAL A 155 -5.70 2.62 15.63
C VAL A 155 -4.80 3.85 15.67
N GLU A 156 -3.54 3.65 16.06
CA GLU A 156 -2.53 4.70 16.16
C GLU A 156 -1.24 4.20 15.48
N ILE A 157 -0.78 4.91 14.45
CA ILE A 157 0.42 4.54 13.68
C ILE A 157 1.60 5.45 14.08
N PHE A 158 2.71 4.84 14.46
CA PHE A 158 3.99 5.51 14.74
C PHE A 158 4.87 5.41 13.49
N ASN A 159 5.46 6.53 13.08
CA ASN A 159 6.16 6.71 11.81
C ASN A 159 5.27 6.40 10.58
N GLU A 160 3.99 6.78 10.64
CA GLU A 160 3.00 6.56 9.56
C GLU A 160 3.48 7.07 8.19
N ARG A 161 4.05 8.29 8.18
CA ARG A 161 4.69 8.96 7.02
C ARG A 161 5.84 8.19 6.34
N LEU A 162 6.25 7.04 6.89
CA LEU A 162 7.30 6.19 6.34
C LEU A 162 6.74 4.90 5.72
N GLY A 163 5.42 4.68 5.79
CA GLY A 163 4.67 3.76 4.93
C GLY A 163 3.88 4.54 3.88
N GLU A 164 2.94 3.87 3.21
CA GLU A 164 2.12 4.42 2.13
C GLU A 164 0.64 4.08 2.36
N TRP A 165 -0.27 5.01 2.01
CA TRP A 165 -1.69 4.70 1.84
C TRP A 165 -1.94 4.35 0.37
N HIS A 166 -2.63 3.23 0.12
CA HIS A 166 -3.01 2.76 -1.20
C HIS A 166 -4.44 2.21 -1.14
N THR A 167 -5.34 2.74 -1.96
CA THR A 167 -6.76 2.31 -2.04
C THR A 167 -7.39 2.06 -0.65
N GLY A 168 -7.45 3.09 0.18
CA GLY A 168 -8.03 3.03 1.53
C GLY A 168 -7.23 2.24 2.59
N VAL A 169 -6.10 1.61 2.24
CA VAL A 169 -5.34 0.71 3.13
C VAL A 169 -3.90 1.21 3.31
N TRP A 170 -3.39 1.22 4.54
CA TRP A 170 -2.02 1.64 4.84
C TRP A 170 -1.08 0.44 4.87
N TYR A 171 0.03 0.53 4.13
CA TYR A 171 1.09 -0.47 4.07
C TYR A 171 2.41 0.11 4.57
N SER A 172 3.10 -0.63 5.45
CA SER A 172 4.38 -0.18 6.00
C SER A 172 5.57 -0.19 5.01
N ASN A 173 5.40 -0.74 3.80
CA ASN A 173 6.31 -0.67 2.64
C ASN A 173 5.69 -1.31 1.38
N THR A 174 6.36 -1.06 0.24
CA THR A 174 5.97 -1.46 -1.13
C THR A 174 6.05 -2.96 -1.43
N SER A 175 6.56 -3.82 -0.54
CA SER A 175 6.68 -5.28 -0.79
C SER A 175 5.33 -6.02 -0.86
N HIS A 176 4.21 -5.33 -0.70
CA HIS A 176 2.87 -5.85 -0.97
C HIS A 176 2.52 -5.85 -2.47
N LYS A 177 3.20 -5.01 -3.27
CA LYS A 177 2.95 -4.85 -4.71
C LYS A 177 3.49 -6.07 -5.48
N PRO A 178 2.77 -6.57 -6.50
CA PRO A 178 3.17 -7.76 -7.24
C PRO A 178 4.51 -7.56 -7.97
N LYS A 179 5.35 -8.60 -7.97
CA LYS A 179 6.66 -8.58 -8.65
C LYS A 179 6.47 -8.51 -10.16
N VAL A 180 6.66 -7.33 -10.75
CA VAL A 180 6.68 -7.15 -12.21
C VAL A 180 7.88 -7.92 -12.79
N VAL A 181 7.62 -9.13 -13.30
CA VAL A 181 8.65 -9.98 -13.91
C VAL A 181 9.04 -9.40 -15.26
N ASN A 182 10.04 -8.52 -15.26
CA ASN A 182 10.68 -8.01 -16.47
C ASN A 182 11.32 -9.16 -17.24
N TYR A 183 10.57 -9.74 -18.18
CA TYR A 183 11.09 -10.67 -19.17
C TYR A 183 12.12 -9.96 -20.05
N HIS A 184 13.39 -10.10 -19.68
CA HIS A 184 14.52 -9.74 -20.53
C HIS A 184 14.58 -10.67 -21.75
N HIS A 185 13.69 -10.45 -22.71
CA HIS A 185 13.86 -10.89 -24.07
C HIS A 185 15.20 -10.36 -24.57
N LYS A 186 16.20 -11.26 -24.67
CA LYS A 186 17.42 -10.98 -25.42
C LYS A 186 16.98 -10.68 -26.85
N TYR A 187 17.29 -9.48 -27.32
CA TYR A 187 16.97 -9.03 -28.68
C TYR A 187 17.77 -9.84 -29.71
N GLY A 188 17.27 -11.01 -30.07
CA GLY A 188 17.46 -11.57 -31.41
C GLY A 188 16.67 -10.73 -32.40
N SER A 189 17.27 -10.41 -33.53
CA SER A 189 16.71 -9.45 -34.49
C SER A 189 15.66 -10.05 -35.43
N GLU A 190 14.79 -9.16 -35.92
CA GLU A 190 13.87 -9.31 -37.07
C GLU A 190 12.47 -9.92 -36.86
N LYS A 191 11.54 -9.38 -37.68
CA LYS A 191 10.22 -9.90 -38.05
C LYS A 191 9.27 -10.31 -36.91
N PHE A 192 8.57 -9.30 -36.38
CA PHE A 192 7.21 -9.50 -35.88
C PHE A 192 6.30 -9.99 -37.03
N MET A 193 5.67 -11.15 -36.86
CA MET A 193 4.56 -11.61 -37.70
C MET A 193 3.49 -12.24 -36.80
N ASN A 194 2.22 -12.07 -37.18
CA ASN A 194 1.05 -12.37 -36.36
C ASN A 194 1.04 -13.78 -35.73
N TRP A 195 0.52 -13.84 -34.51
CA TRP A 195 -0.54 -14.81 -34.22
C TRP A 195 -1.85 -14.06 -33.93
N ALA A 196 -2.93 -14.52 -34.55
CA ALA A 196 -4.30 -14.25 -34.14
C ALA A 196 -4.82 -15.53 -33.45
N THR A 197 -5.98 -15.61 -32.79
CA THR A 197 -7.20 -14.81 -32.86
C THR A 197 -7.90 -14.75 -31.50
N TYR A 198 -8.56 -13.65 -31.17
CA TYR A 198 -9.87 -13.70 -30.51
C TYR A 198 -10.70 -12.50 -30.99
N GLU A 199 -11.95 -12.72 -31.36
CA GLU A 199 -12.81 -11.69 -31.95
C GLU A 199 -13.70 -11.05 -30.88
N HIS A 200 -13.66 -9.71 -30.79
CA HIS A 200 -14.77 -8.92 -30.26
C HIS A 200 -15.08 -7.80 -31.24
N ILE A 201 -16.36 -7.69 -31.61
CA ILE A 201 -16.84 -6.77 -32.64
C ILE A 201 -17.00 -5.37 -32.03
N VAL A 202 -16.22 -4.41 -32.52
CA VAL A 202 -16.30 -3.00 -32.10
C VAL A 202 -17.06 -2.19 -33.15
N PRO A 203 -18.10 -1.41 -32.79
CA PRO A 203 -18.80 -0.55 -33.73
C PRO A 203 -17.93 0.63 -34.21
N PRO A 204 -18.18 1.19 -35.41
CA PRO A 204 -17.26 2.12 -36.06
C PRO A 204 -17.20 3.51 -35.39
N ALA A 205 -15.96 3.98 -35.16
CA ALA A 205 -15.67 5.28 -34.55
C ALA A 205 -16.07 6.49 -35.43
N LYS A 206 -16.30 7.63 -34.79
CA LYS A 206 -16.42 8.96 -35.44
C LYS A 206 -15.12 9.77 -35.32
N SER A 207 -15.07 10.87 -36.06
CA SER A 207 -13.82 11.48 -36.54
C SER A 207 -13.11 12.46 -35.59
N LYS A 208 -11.78 12.48 -35.71
CA LYS A 208 -10.80 13.42 -35.11
C LYS A 208 -11.08 14.90 -35.45
N PRO A 209 -10.44 15.82 -34.70
CA PRO A 209 -9.66 16.91 -35.30
C PRO A 209 -8.14 16.74 -35.06
N ILE A 210 -7.33 17.60 -35.69
CA ILE A 210 -5.87 17.43 -35.84
C ILE A 210 -5.11 18.60 -35.19
N VAL A 211 -4.03 18.29 -34.44
CA VAL A 211 -2.95 19.24 -34.11
C VAL A 211 -1.61 18.51 -34.24
N SER A 212 -0.74 18.92 -35.17
CA SER A 212 0.54 18.23 -35.40
C SER A 212 1.65 19.11 -35.99
N SER A 213 2.08 20.14 -35.25
CA SER A 213 3.31 20.90 -35.56
C SER A 213 3.94 21.55 -34.31
N ILE A 214 4.46 20.74 -33.39
CA ILE A 214 5.45 21.17 -32.37
C ILE A 214 6.58 20.12 -32.37
N GLU A 215 7.82 20.58 -32.26
CA GLU A 215 9.04 19.82 -32.51
C GLU A 215 9.46 18.89 -31.34
N LYS A 216 10.42 17.97 -31.57
CA LYS A 216 10.86 16.94 -30.63
C LYS A 216 12.36 17.07 -30.27
N TYR A 217 12.70 17.37 -29.00
CA TYR A 217 14.08 17.31 -28.48
C TYR A 217 14.16 16.78 -27.01
N PHE A 218 15.38 16.62 -26.45
CA PHE A 218 15.80 15.44 -25.63
C PHE A 218 16.62 15.80 -24.35
N ILE A 219 16.95 14.98 -23.31
CA ILE A 219 16.55 13.63 -22.80
C ILE A 219 17.11 13.42 -21.34
N LYS A 220 16.47 12.55 -20.51
CA LYS A 220 16.98 11.99 -19.20
C LYS A 220 17.21 13.03 -18.05
N LYS A 221 17.53 12.66 -16.78
CA LYS A 221 17.91 11.36 -16.14
C LYS A 221 17.05 11.05 -14.85
N PRO A 222 17.51 10.35 -13.80
CA PRO A 222 16.87 9.13 -13.27
C PRO A 222 16.13 9.30 -11.91
N ASP A 223 15.71 8.17 -11.34
CA ASP A 223 15.48 7.93 -9.90
C ASP A 223 14.40 8.79 -9.22
N TYR A 224 13.13 8.45 -9.42
CA TYR A 224 12.07 8.46 -8.40
C TYR A 224 10.97 7.46 -8.79
N GLU A 225 10.07 7.12 -7.86
CA GLU A 225 9.01 6.12 -8.05
C GLU A 225 7.90 6.68 -8.98
N MET A 226 7.04 5.80 -9.50
CA MET A 226 5.89 6.20 -10.32
C MET A 226 4.66 6.33 -9.43
N ASP A 227 4.11 7.53 -9.32
CA ASP A 227 2.96 7.80 -8.47
C ASP A 227 1.61 7.35 -9.09
N VAL A 228 1.50 7.34 -10.43
CA VAL A 228 0.32 6.85 -11.18
C VAL A 228 0.53 5.51 -11.87
N TRP A 229 -0.55 4.75 -11.91
CA TRP A 229 -0.70 3.37 -12.33
C TRP A 229 -1.74 3.23 -13.46
N ASP A 230 -1.90 2.00 -13.98
CA ASP A 230 -3.06 1.64 -14.79
C ASP A 230 -4.32 1.73 -13.89
N GLU A 231 -5.43 2.24 -14.42
CA GLU A 231 -6.75 2.39 -13.77
C GLU A 231 -6.95 3.56 -12.77
N ASP A 232 -5.98 4.47 -12.64
CA ASP A 232 -6.14 5.71 -11.84
C ASP A 232 -7.06 6.76 -12.51
N TRP A 233 -7.75 7.58 -11.70
CA TRP A 233 -8.38 8.83 -12.13
C TRP A 233 -7.49 10.04 -11.81
N VAL A 234 -7.32 10.96 -12.77
CA VAL A 234 -6.37 12.08 -12.68
C VAL A 234 -6.98 13.42 -13.12
N LYS A 235 -6.57 14.52 -12.47
CA LYS A 235 -7.01 15.91 -12.74
C LYS A 235 -5.87 16.71 -13.40
N ILE A 236 -6.10 17.25 -14.60
CA ILE A 236 -5.13 18.02 -15.38
C ILE A 236 -4.81 19.37 -14.68
N ASN A 237 -3.54 19.70 -14.39
CA ASN A 237 -3.18 20.99 -13.74
C ASN A 237 -2.90 22.14 -14.68
N ASN A 238 -2.63 21.85 -15.95
CA ASN A 238 -2.15 22.90 -16.84
C ASN A 238 -2.66 22.68 -18.25
N ASN A 239 -2.90 23.78 -18.96
CA ASN A 239 -3.42 23.76 -20.31
C ASN A 239 -2.36 23.15 -21.24
N CYS A 240 -2.56 21.92 -21.70
CA CYS A 240 -1.55 21.15 -22.39
C CYS A 240 -2.16 20.32 -23.54
N ARG A 241 -1.59 20.47 -24.76
CA ARG A 241 -1.99 19.72 -25.98
C ARG A 241 -3.49 19.76 -26.36
N GLY A 242 -4.25 20.73 -25.84
CA GLY A 242 -5.70 20.84 -26.05
C GLY A 242 -6.55 20.45 -24.84
N LEU A 243 -5.96 19.86 -23.80
CA LEU A 243 -6.57 19.68 -22.49
C LEU A 243 -6.51 20.99 -21.69
N LEU A 244 -7.48 21.21 -20.80
CA LEU A 244 -7.57 22.38 -19.91
C LEU A 244 -7.20 21.99 -18.47
N LYS A 245 -6.74 22.95 -17.65
CA LYS A 245 -6.69 22.76 -16.20
C LYS A 245 -8.10 22.41 -15.69
N GLY A 246 -8.20 21.39 -14.84
CA GLY A 246 -9.43 20.90 -14.24
C GLY A 246 -10.13 19.78 -15.02
N THR A 247 -9.69 19.45 -16.24
CA THR A 247 -10.20 18.26 -16.94
C THR A 247 -9.86 16.99 -16.14
N ILE A 248 -10.83 16.09 -15.99
CA ILE A 248 -10.66 14.78 -15.35
C ILE A 248 -10.50 13.70 -16.44
N ALA A 249 -9.58 12.77 -16.24
CA ALA A 249 -9.30 11.66 -17.14
C ALA A 249 -9.06 10.36 -16.36
N PHE A 250 -9.35 9.22 -17.00
CA PHE A 250 -9.03 7.87 -16.52
C PHE A 250 -7.79 7.35 -17.24
N VAL A 251 -6.85 6.76 -16.50
CA VAL A 251 -5.58 6.25 -17.02
C VAL A 251 -5.78 4.81 -17.50
N GLU A 252 -6.14 4.62 -18.77
CA GLU A 252 -6.32 3.28 -19.35
C GLU A 252 -5.05 2.42 -19.29
N LYS A 253 -3.87 3.06 -19.34
CA LYS A 253 -2.56 2.40 -19.31
C LYS A 253 -1.41 3.36 -19.08
N VAL A 254 -0.39 2.96 -18.32
CA VAL A 254 0.92 3.60 -18.27
C VAL A 254 1.95 2.75 -19.01
N HIS A 255 2.73 3.41 -19.87
CA HIS A 255 3.81 2.80 -20.65
C HIS A 255 5.15 3.13 -19.99
N GLY A 256 6.00 2.11 -19.81
CA GLY A 256 7.29 2.16 -19.08
C GLY A 256 8.41 3.02 -19.69
N THR A 257 8.08 4.10 -20.39
CA THR A 257 9.00 5.12 -20.93
C THR A 257 8.53 6.55 -20.65
N GLY A 258 7.57 6.73 -19.74
CA GLY A 258 6.99 8.05 -19.41
C GLY A 258 5.93 8.47 -20.41
N PHE A 259 4.93 7.62 -20.63
CA PHE A 259 3.72 7.93 -21.39
C PHE A 259 2.51 7.22 -20.75
N CYS A 260 1.31 7.76 -20.93
CA CYS A 260 0.06 7.07 -20.59
C CYS A 260 -0.96 7.14 -21.74
N ASP A 261 -1.94 6.25 -21.69
CA ASP A 261 -3.19 6.34 -22.43
C ASP A 261 -4.25 6.90 -21.49
N LEU A 262 -5.02 7.88 -21.97
CA LEU A 262 -6.09 8.55 -21.21
C LEU A 262 -7.44 8.34 -21.91
N ALA A 263 -8.46 7.99 -21.15
CA ALA A 263 -9.87 8.08 -21.53
C ALA A 263 -10.55 9.23 -20.77
N PHE A 264 -11.61 9.80 -21.36
CA PHE A 264 -12.35 10.92 -20.80
C PHE A 264 -13.84 10.59 -20.66
N PRO A 265 -14.60 11.25 -19.77
CA PRO A 265 -16.04 10.98 -19.57
C PRO A 265 -16.92 11.18 -20.82
N ASP A 266 -16.44 11.90 -21.85
CA ASP A 266 -17.13 12.06 -23.13
C ASP A 266 -16.89 10.88 -24.11
N GLY A 267 -16.14 9.85 -23.69
CA GLY A 267 -15.75 8.71 -24.50
C GLY A 267 -14.58 8.97 -25.47
N SER A 268 -13.97 10.16 -25.43
CA SER A 268 -12.72 10.41 -26.17
C SER A 268 -11.52 9.73 -25.50
N THR A 269 -10.46 9.48 -26.28
CA THR A 269 -9.21 8.90 -25.79
C THR A 269 -7.99 9.59 -26.40
N ILE A 270 -6.90 9.67 -25.62
CA ILE A 270 -5.59 10.15 -26.06
C ILE A 270 -4.56 9.07 -25.75
N LYS A 271 -4.00 8.47 -26.80
CA LYS A 271 -2.98 7.42 -26.71
C LYS A 271 -1.57 8.01 -26.71
N GLN A 272 -0.68 7.47 -25.88
CA GLN A 272 0.71 7.95 -25.70
C GLN A 272 0.81 9.46 -25.35
N PHE A 273 -0.02 9.92 -24.42
CA PHE A 273 0.17 11.21 -23.75
C PHE A 273 1.49 11.19 -22.95
N PRO A 274 2.37 12.21 -23.02
CA PRO A 274 3.70 12.16 -22.44
C PRO A 274 3.69 12.39 -20.92
N GLY A 275 4.13 11.39 -20.17
CA GLY A 275 4.33 11.43 -18.73
C GLY A 275 5.62 12.17 -18.34
N ARG A 276 5.55 13.51 -18.26
CA ARG A 276 6.26 14.25 -17.21
C ARG A 276 5.25 14.54 -16.11
N PHE A 277 5.14 13.61 -15.18
CA PHE A 277 3.89 13.42 -14.43
C PHE A 277 3.68 14.44 -13.31
N LEU A 278 4.75 14.92 -12.68
CA LEU A 278 4.70 15.78 -11.48
C LEU A 278 4.58 17.28 -11.77
N ASP A 279 4.84 17.74 -12.99
CA ASP A 279 4.76 19.17 -13.33
C ASP A 279 3.29 19.64 -13.54
N HIS A 280 2.37 18.72 -13.83
CA HIS A 280 1.11 19.02 -14.52
C HIS A 280 -0.14 18.24 -14.03
N LEU A 281 -0.13 17.58 -12.87
CA LEU A 281 -1.27 16.82 -12.30
C LEU A 281 -1.38 17.02 -10.78
N ASP A 282 -2.58 17.30 -10.24
CA ASP A 282 -2.81 17.74 -8.85
C ASP A 282 -3.33 16.55 -8.04
N TRP A 283 -2.64 16.30 -6.93
CA TRP A 283 -3.00 15.34 -5.91
C TRP A 283 -3.82 16.06 -4.85
N GLU A 284 -5.04 16.49 -5.22
CA GLU A 284 -5.96 17.12 -4.29
C GLU A 284 -6.49 16.08 -3.30
N THR A 285 -5.87 16.08 -2.12
CA THR A 285 -6.25 15.32 -0.93
C THR A 285 -7.71 15.57 -0.56
N ASP A 286 -8.47 14.48 -0.38
CA ASP A 286 -9.61 14.36 0.53
C ASP A 286 -10.53 15.59 0.71
N GLU A 287 -11.31 15.97 -0.32
CA GLU A 287 -12.66 16.56 -0.10
C GLU A 287 -13.59 16.58 -1.33
N GLU A 288 -13.12 16.86 -2.57
CA GLU A 288 -14.03 17.17 -3.70
C GLU A 288 -14.64 15.97 -4.48
N VAL A 289 -14.12 14.74 -4.37
CA VAL A 289 -14.60 13.60 -5.18
C VAL A 289 -16.08 13.24 -4.91
N LEU A 290 -16.58 13.57 -3.72
CA LEU A 290 -17.97 13.36 -3.28
C LEU A 290 -19.04 14.12 -4.10
N LEU A 291 -18.66 14.98 -5.05
CA LEU A 291 -19.59 15.76 -5.87
C LEU A 291 -19.86 15.20 -7.27
N LEU A 292 -19.19 14.10 -7.69
CA LEU A 292 -19.37 13.53 -9.04
C LEU A 292 -20.36 12.35 -9.13
N GLU A 293 -20.85 11.82 -8.01
CA GLU A 293 -21.93 10.81 -7.99
C GLU A 293 -23.33 11.40 -8.18
N ASN A 294 -23.45 12.72 -8.41
CA ASN A 294 -24.73 13.46 -8.48
C ASN A 294 -24.94 14.20 -9.82
N PHE A 295 -24.69 13.52 -10.94
CA PHE A 295 -25.23 13.90 -12.26
C PHE A 295 -26.13 12.78 -12.81
N GLU A 296 -27.24 13.17 -13.44
CA GLU A 296 -28.41 12.33 -13.78
C GLU A 296 -28.17 11.25 -14.86
#